data_AF-A0A964A9E4-F1
#
_entry.id   AF-A0A964A9E4-F1
#
_cell.length_a   1.000
_cell.length_b   1.000
_cell.length_c   1.000
_cell.angle_alpha   90.00
_cell.angle_beta   90.00
_cell.angle_gamma   90.00
#
_symmetry.space_group_name_H-M   'P 1'
#
loop_
_entity.id
_entity.type
_entity.pdbx_description
1 polymer ?
#
loop_
_entity_poly.entity_id
_entity_poly.type
_entity_poly.pdbx_seq_one_letter_code
_entity_poly.pdbx_strand_id
1 'polypeptide(L)'
;MGTDGGAHSQRLVASVVADGFDASTVETSEAPGPLDLRTLRAAARDAYPGTGVRTALLDASGVAYGTRVDRDLADLARARGWLQSPPAATDLLAAANVALFDGMLALAEDAPQLRQTSDGALELRFVRVAFPSGAREPMEVRIGTMGRAEVRKLPAEGPGEPTPIDATTGLMRALDGGQAAEIARALGSVPRPFGARELAAFARAAVLPNEDIATTALVTMGGSLEAISALREALDSAPARRGEVSGWVAELYGDAVAAALRG
;
A
#
# COMPACT_ATOMS: atom_id res chain seq x y z
N MET A 1 -41.18 10.08 0.94
CA MET A 1 -39.74 9.88 1.21
C MET A 1 -39.10 9.41 -0.08
N GLY A 2 -38.30 10.23 -0.78
CA GLY A 2 -37.61 9.77 -2.00
C GLY A 2 -37.32 10.84 -3.07
N THR A 3 -36.70 11.97 -2.73
CA THR A 3 -36.26 12.95 -3.75
C THR A 3 -34.85 13.51 -3.55
N ASP A 4 -34.32 13.53 -2.33
CA ASP A 4 -33.05 14.24 -2.06
C ASP A 4 -31.79 13.46 -2.47
N GLY A 5 -31.86 12.12 -2.52
CA GLY A 5 -30.75 11.29 -3.00
C GLY A 5 -30.32 11.64 -4.43
N GLY A 6 -31.27 12.04 -5.28
CA GLY A 6 -30.97 12.44 -6.66
C GLY A 6 -30.10 13.70 -6.74
N ALA A 7 -30.31 14.68 -5.86
CA ALA A 7 -29.58 15.94 -5.88
C ALA A 7 -28.11 15.79 -5.42
N HIS A 8 -27.85 14.87 -4.49
CA HIS A 8 -26.49 14.55 -4.06
C HIS A 8 -25.74 13.76 -5.14
N SER A 9 -26.39 12.77 -5.76
CA SER A 9 -25.82 12.01 -6.88
C SER A 9 -25.47 12.91 -8.05
N GLN A 10 -26.36 13.82 -8.44
CA GLN A 10 -26.09 14.78 -9.52
C GLN A 10 -24.88 15.68 -9.23
N ARG A 11 -24.68 16.11 -7.98
CA ARG A 11 -23.50 16.91 -7.60
C ARG A 11 -22.20 16.12 -7.69
N LEU A 12 -22.18 14.87 -7.25
CA LEU A 12 -20.99 14.03 -7.41
C LEU A 12 -20.68 13.76 -8.88
N VAL A 13 -21.69 13.46 -9.69
CA VAL A 13 -21.54 13.32 -11.15
C VAL A 13 -20.99 14.60 -11.77
N ALA A 14 -21.56 15.76 -11.43
CA ALA A 14 -21.07 17.05 -11.92
C ALA A 14 -19.61 17.30 -11.52
N SER A 15 -19.19 16.87 -10.33
CA SER A 15 -17.77 16.97 -9.93
C SER A 15 -16.88 16.05 -10.76
N VAL A 16 -17.28 14.81 -11.04
CA VAL A 16 -16.51 13.90 -11.91
C VAL A 16 -16.40 14.47 -13.32
N VAL A 17 -17.50 15.02 -13.86
CA VAL A 17 -17.52 15.66 -15.18
C VAL A 17 -16.62 16.90 -15.22
N ALA A 18 -16.61 17.70 -14.16
CA ALA A 18 -15.72 18.86 -14.04
C ALA A 18 -14.23 18.48 -14.07
N ASP A 19 -13.88 17.23 -13.73
CA ASP A 19 -12.52 16.70 -13.84
C ASP A 19 -12.17 16.20 -15.25
N GLY A 20 -13.07 16.38 -16.24
CA GLY A 20 -12.84 16.09 -17.65
C GLY A 20 -13.41 14.76 -18.16
N PHE A 21 -14.19 14.06 -17.34
CA PHE A 21 -14.84 12.81 -17.74
C PHE A 21 -16.18 13.05 -18.45
N ASP A 22 -16.53 12.18 -19.40
CA ASP A 22 -17.82 12.23 -20.09
C ASP A 22 -18.94 11.80 -19.15
N ALA A 23 -19.98 12.63 -19.01
CA ALA A 23 -21.13 12.36 -18.14
C ALA A 23 -21.81 11.02 -18.44
N SER A 24 -21.82 10.57 -19.69
CA SER A 24 -22.41 9.29 -20.10
C SER A 24 -21.64 8.07 -19.60
N THR A 25 -20.40 8.27 -19.14
CA THR A 25 -19.53 7.21 -18.59
C THR A 25 -19.53 7.16 -17.05
N VAL A 26 -20.20 8.11 -16.39
CA VAL A 26 -20.24 8.21 -14.93
C VAL A 26 -21.41 7.40 -14.38
N GLU A 27 -21.11 6.43 -13.54
CA GLU A 27 -22.08 5.61 -12.82
C GLU A 27 -22.18 6.04 -11.37
N THR A 28 -23.39 6.00 -10.80
CA THR A 28 -23.61 6.26 -9.38
C THR A 28 -24.08 5.01 -8.66
N SER A 29 -23.58 4.79 -7.46
CA SER A 29 -24.02 3.70 -6.58
C SER A 29 -24.10 4.13 -5.13
N GLU A 30 -24.99 3.47 -4.38
CA GLU A 30 -25.08 3.59 -2.93
C GLU A 30 -24.81 2.22 -2.29
N ALA A 31 -24.06 2.20 -1.19
CA ALA A 31 -23.74 0.99 -0.44
C ALA A 31 -23.69 1.27 1.07
N PRO A 32 -23.78 0.25 1.94
CA PRO A 32 -23.45 0.41 3.36
C PRO A 32 -22.03 0.98 3.54
N GLY A 33 -21.89 1.91 4.49
CA GLY A 33 -20.63 2.58 4.82
C GLY A 33 -20.27 2.42 6.31
N PRO A 34 -19.18 3.07 6.76
CA PRO A 34 -18.75 3.02 8.16
C PRO A 34 -19.72 3.74 9.09
N LEU A 35 -19.71 3.40 10.38
CA LEU A 35 -20.41 4.13 11.44
C LEU A 35 -21.93 4.29 11.20
N ASP A 36 -22.56 3.22 10.69
CA ASP A 36 -23.98 3.16 10.31
C ASP A 36 -24.41 4.20 9.26
N LEU A 37 -23.46 4.61 8.41
CA LEU A 37 -23.71 5.51 7.28
C LEU A 37 -23.89 4.70 6.00
N ARG A 38 -24.31 5.37 4.93
CA ARG A 38 -24.22 4.85 3.57
C ARG A 38 -23.13 5.61 2.82
N THR A 39 -22.49 4.96 1.87
CA THR A 39 -21.55 5.57 0.94
C THR A 39 -22.26 5.82 -0.38
N LEU A 40 -22.31 7.07 -0.82
CA LEU A 40 -22.69 7.44 -2.17
C LEU A 40 -21.42 7.61 -3.00
N ARG A 41 -21.36 6.96 -4.16
CA ARG A 41 -20.22 6.97 -5.07
C ARG A 41 -20.65 7.40 -6.46
N ALA A 42 -19.86 8.26 -7.10
CA ALA A 42 -19.88 8.49 -8.54
C ALA A 42 -18.53 8.08 -9.12
N ALA A 43 -18.51 7.27 -10.17
CA ALA A 43 -17.28 6.76 -10.78
C ALA A 43 -17.39 6.73 -12.31
N ALA A 44 -16.39 7.27 -13.00
CA ALA A 44 -16.26 7.11 -14.45
C ALA A 44 -15.72 5.71 -14.78
N ARG A 45 -16.39 4.99 -15.68
CA ARG A 45 -16.10 3.57 -16.01
C ARG A 45 -14.65 3.32 -16.46
N ASP A 46 -14.09 4.27 -17.21
CA ASP A 46 -12.76 4.14 -17.83
C ASP A 46 -11.68 4.98 -17.13
N ALA A 47 -11.92 5.40 -15.88
CA ALA A 47 -10.96 6.19 -15.14
C ALA A 47 -9.71 5.38 -14.77
N TYR A 48 -8.54 6.00 -14.89
CA TYR A 48 -7.29 5.45 -14.41
C TYR A 48 -7.36 5.27 -12.87
N PRO A 49 -6.76 4.21 -12.29
CA PRO A 49 -6.72 4.02 -10.84
C PRO A 49 -6.29 5.28 -10.07
N GLY A 50 -7.08 5.68 -9.09
CA GLY A 50 -6.86 6.93 -8.33
C GLY A 50 -7.48 8.19 -8.95
N THR A 51 -8.19 8.07 -10.07
CA THR A 51 -8.88 9.19 -10.74
C THR A 51 -10.36 8.87 -10.98
N GLY A 52 -11.16 9.89 -11.32
CA GLY A 52 -12.54 9.73 -11.80
C GLY A 52 -13.52 9.10 -10.81
N VAL A 53 -13.19 9.09 -9.51
CA VAL A 53 -14.08 8.61 -8.44
C VAL A 53 -14.31 9.76 -7.46
N ARG A 54 -15.58 9.96 -7.08
CA ARG A 54 -15.99 10.86 -6.01
C ARG A 54 -16.91 10.13 -5.05
N THR A 55 -16.75 10.36 -3.75
CA THR A 55 -17.63 9.77 -2.75
C THR A 55 -18.13 10.79 -1.73
N ALA A 56 -19.23 10.43 -1.08
CA ALA A 56 -19.77 11.12 0.07
C ALA A 56 -20.38 10.10 1.03
N LEU A 57 -20.44 10.44 2.32
CA LEU A 57 -21.19 9.71 3.32
C LEU A 57 -22.60 10.27 3.40
N LEU A 58 -23.61 9.40 3.50
CA LEU A 58 -25.00 9.75 3.74
C LEU A 58 -25.42 9.27 5.13
N ASP A 59 -26.02 10.15 5.92
CA ASP A 59 -26.65 9.74 7.18
C ASP A 59 -28.07 9.16 6.96
N ALA A 60 -28.70 8.72 8.05
CA ALA A 60 -30.06 8.15 8.03
C ALA A 60 -31.13 9.15 7.56
N SER A 61 -30.87 10.46 7.68
CA SER A 61 -31.75 11.52 7.19
C SER A 61 -31.51 11.88 5.72
N GLY A 62 -30.47 11.31 5.11
CA GLY A 62 -30.10 11.52 3.71
C GLY A 62 -29.16 12.71 3.49
N VAL A 63 -28.63 13.33 4.55
CA VAL A 63 -27.66 14.42 4.41
C VAL A 63 -26.31 13.86 3.98
N ALA A 64 -25.71 14.50 2.97
CA ALA A 64 -24.40 14.12 2.43
C ALA A 64 -23.24 14.89 3.08
N TYR A 65 -22.13 14.19 3.33
CA TYR A 65 -20.89 14.71 3.91
C TYR A 65 -19.67 14.28 3.07
N GLY A 66 -18.84 15.23 2.66
CA GLY A 66 -17.65 14.99 1.84
C GLY A 66 -17.09 16.26 1.20
N THR A 67 -15.90 16.18 0.61
CA THR A 67 -15.19 17.36 0.06
C THR A 67 -15.89 18.04 -1.13
N ARG A 68 -16.81 17.34 -1.80
CA ARG A 68 -17.54 17.81 -3.00
C ARG A 68 -19.03 18.07 -2.76
N VAL A 69 -19.46 18.06 -1.51
CA VAL A 69 -20.84 18.39 -1.11
C VAL A 69 -20.82 19.52 -0.07
N ASP A 70 -22.00 19.97 0.38
CA ASP A 70 -22.11 21.20 1.19
C ASP A 70 -21.53 21.04 2.59
N ARG A 71 -21.61 19.83 3.16
CA ARG A 71 -21.13 19.49 4.50
C ARG A 71 -19.92 18.58 4.43
N ASP A 72 -19.03 18.66 5.41
CA ASP A 72 -17.82 17.85 5.44
C ASP A 72 -17.79 16.86 6.62
N LEU A 73 -16.64 16.20 6.82
CA LEU A 73 -16.46 15.27 7.93
C LEU A 73 -16.59 15.94 9.31
N ALA A 74 -16.23 17.22 9.45
CA ALA A 74 -16.37 17.95 10.71
C ALA A 74 -17.83 18.26 11.04
N ASP A 75 -18.64 18.59 10.02
CA ASP A 75 -20.10 18.70 10.18
C ASP A 75 -20.72 17.38 10.65
N LEU A 76 -20.31 16.26 10.07
CA LEU A 76 -20.76 14.93 10.48
C LEU A 76 -20.36 14.62 11.93
N ALA A 77 -19.10 14.86 12.29
CA ALA A 77 -18.58 14.62 13.63
C ALA A 77 -19.35 15.41 14.69
N ARG A 78 -19.70 16.67 14.40
CA ARG A 78 -20.52 17.52 15.27
C ARG A 78 -21.95 17.01 15.36
N ALA A 79 -22.58 16.67 14.23
CA ALA A 79 -23.94 16.13 14.19
C ALA A 79 -24.07 14.81 14.97
N ARG A 80 -23.01 13.99 15.00
CA ARG A 80 -22.98 12.69 15.70
C ARG A 80 -22.43 12.78 17.13
N GLY A 81 -22.02 13.94 17.61
CA GLY A 81 -21.45 14.12 18.95
C GLY A 81 -20.09 13.44 19.15
N TRP A 82 -19.34 13.19 18.07
CA TRP A 82 -18.04 12.50 18.13
C TRP A 82 -16.98 13.31 18.86
N LEU A 83 -17.12 14.64 18.91
CA LEU A 83 -16.22 15.48 19.70
C LEU A 83 -16.34 15.22 21.20
N GLN A 84 -17.43 14.64 21.69
CA GLN A 84 -17.62 14.29 23.09
C GLN A 84 -17.46 12.79 23.34
N SER A 85 -17.91 11.98 22.39
CA SER A 85 -17.81 10.52 22.43
C SER A 85 -17.22 10.02 21.11
N PRO A 86 -15.88 10.05 20.96
CA PRO A 86 -15.24 9.66 19.72
C PRO A 86 -15.50 8.19 19.40
N PRO A 87 -15.75 7.82 18.12
CA PRO A 87 -15.76 6.43 17.70
C PRO A 87 -14.34 5.82 17.77
N ALA A 88 -14.22 4.53 17.48
CA ALA A 88 -12.90 3.90 17.36
C ALA A 88 -12.08 4.55 16.23
N ALA A 89 -10.75 4.59 16.38
CA ALA A 89 -9.84 5.23 15.42
C ALA A 89 -9.95 4.61 14.02
N THR A 90 -10.11 3.29 13.94
CA THR A 90 -10.30 2.54 12.69
C THR A 90 -11.59 2.95 11.96
N ASP A 91 -12.67 3.14 12.71
CA ASP A 91 -13.97 3.50 12.13
C ASP A 91 -13.99 4.96 11.67
N LEU A 92 -13.38 5.86 12.46
CA LEU A 92 -13.20 7.24 12.04
C LEU A 92 -12.30 7.34 10.80
N LEU A 93 -11.25 6.53 10.72
CA LEU A 93 -10.40 6.46 9.53
C LEU A 93 -11.17 5.95 8.31
N ALA A 94 -12.02 4.94 8.46
CA ALA A 94 -12.87 4.48 7.36
C ALA A 94 -13.81 5.59 6.86
N ALA A 95 -14.43 6.34 7.78
CA ALA A 95 -15.26 7.49 7.42
C ALA A 95 -14.44 8.61 6.75
N ALA A 96 -13.26 8.91 7.28
CA ALA A 96 -12.35 9.90 6.71
C ALA A 96 -11.88 9.50 5.31
N ASN A 97 -11.55 8.23 5.07
CA ASN A 97 -11.16 7.72 3.77
C ASN A 97 -12.24 8.01 2.72
N VAL A 98 -13.50 7.70 3.03
CA VAL A 98 -14.63 8.03 2.13
C VAL A 98 -14.77 9.54 1.97
N ALA A 99 -15.00 10.28 3.07
CA ALA A 99 -15.38 11.69 2.98
C ALA A 99 -14.29 12.64 2.47
N LEU A 100 -13.01 12.34 2.75
CA LEU A 100 -11.88 13.23 2.48
C LEU A 100 -10.98 12.76 1.33
N PHE A 101 -10.98 11.46 1.03
CA PHE A 101 -10.05 10.85 0.07
C PHE A 101 -10.75 10.00 -0.99
N ASP A 102 -12.05 10.20 -1.19
CA ASP A 102 -12.87 9.49 -2.18
C ASP A 102 -12.85 7.95 -2.04
N GLY A 103 -12.49 7.43 -0.85
CA GLY A 103 -12.32 6.00 -0.58
C GLY A 103 -11.03 5.39 -1.12
N MET A 104 -10.08 6.22 -1.58
CA MET A 104 -8.90 5.80 -2.34
C MET A 104 -7.61 5.77 -1.50
N LEU A 105 -7.66 5.91 -0.17
CA LEU A 105 -6.47 5.72 0.65
C LEU A 105 -6.00 4.26 0.63
N ALA A 106 -4.75 4.07 0.20
CA ALA A 106 -3.97 2.89 0.56
C ALA A 106 -3.35 3.13 1.95
N LEU A 107 -3.65 2.27 2.91
CA LEU A 107 -3.18 2.37 4.28
C LEU A 107 -1.99 1.43 4.50
N ALA A 108 -1.02 1.86 5.31
CA ALA A 108 -0.03 0.95 5.86
C ALA A 108 -0.66 0.05 6.95
N GLU A 109 0.06 -0.98 7.38
CA GLU A 109 -0.43 -1.91 8.41
C GLU A 109 -0.50 -1.28 9.82
N ASP A 110 0.07 -0.10 10.02
CA ASP A 110 0.04 0.58 11.31
C ASP A 110 -1.39 0.95 11.72
N ALA A 111 -1.76 0.62 12.95
CA ALA A 111 -3.06 1.01 13.49
C ALA A 111 -3.17 2.55 13.58
N PRO A 112 -4.32 3.14 13.18
CA PRO A 112 -4.53 4.56 13.35
C PRO A 112 -4.62 4.95 14.82
N GLN A 113 -4.13 6.14 15.13
CA GLN A 113 -4.20 6.73 16.46
C GLN A 113 -5.23 7.84 16.45
N LEU A 114 -6.15 7.81 17.41
CA LEU A 114 -7.11 8.88 17.62
C LEU A 114 -6.89 9.47 19.00
N ARG A 115 -6.75 10.79 19.08
CA ARG A 115 -6.69 11.51 20.34
C ARG A 115 -7.62 12.71 20.32
N GLN A 116 -8.17 13.03 21.48
CA GLN A 116 -8.80 14.32 21.71
C GLN A 116 -7.76 15.30 22.25
N THR A 117 -7.76 16.50 21.71
CA THR A 117 -6.86 17.59 22.11
C THR A 117 -7.49 18.47 23.19
N SER A 118 -6.68 19.28 23.86
CA SER A 118 -7.12 20.10 25.00
C SER A 118 -8.14 21.19 24.61
N ASP A 119 -8.19 21.59 23.34
CA ASP A 119 -9.20 22.52 22.81
C ASP A 119 -10.49 21.83 22.33
N GLY A 120 -10.61 20.52 22.56
CA GLY A 120 -11.78 19.72 22.22
C GLY A 120 -11.80 19.19 20.79
N ALA A 121 -10.78 19.44 19.96
CA ALA A 121 -10.70 18.86 18.62
C ALA A 121 -10.26 17.39 18.65
N LEU A 122 -10.61 16.64 17.61
CA LEU A 122 -10.09 15.28 17.38
C LEU A 122 -8.91 15.32 16.40
N GLU A 123 -7.87 14.57 16.71
CA GLU A 123 -6.72 14.35 15.82
C GLU A 123 -6.58 12.87 15.53
N LEU A 124 -6.80 12.51 14.27
CA LEU A 124 -6.63 11.17 13.73
C LEU A 124 -5.29 11.12 12.98
N ARG A 125 -4.36 10.29 13.44
CA ARG A 125 -3.08 10.02 12.79
C ARG A 125 -3.05 8.63 12.18
N PHE A 126 -2.53 8.52 10.97
CA PHE A 126 -2.39 7.26 10.24
C PHE A 126 -1.26 7.38 9.22
N VAL A 127 -0.85 6.25 8.65
CA VAL A 127 0.16 6.21 7.60
C VAL A 127 -0.49 5.77 6.29
N ARG A 128 -0.39 6.60 5.25
CA ARG A 128 -0.81 6.20 3.89
C ARG A 128 0.38 5.71 3.07
N VAL A 129 0.10 4.83 2.13
CA VAL A 129 1.08 4.36 1.13
C VAL A 129 0.82 5.12 -0.18
N ALA A 130 1.78 5.95 -0.59
CA ALA A 130 1.64 6.78 -1.78
C ALA A 130 1.92 5.99 -3.06
N PHE A 131 0.92 5.86 -3.94
CA PHE A 131 1.09 5.29 -5.27
C PHE A 131 1.71 6.30 -6.26
N PRO A 132 2.63 5.90 -7.16
CA PRO A 132 3.18 4.56 -7.35
C PRO A 132 4.42 4.26 -6.49
N SER A 133 4.94 5.26 -5.77
CA SER A 133 6.24 5.17 -5.07
C SER A 133 6.31 4.10 -3.96
N GLY A 134 5.17 3.74 -3.36
CA GLY A 134 5.12 2.96 -2.14
C GLY A 134 5.59 3.72 -0.89
N ALA A 135 5.84 5.03 -1.00
CA ALA A 135 6.32 5.82 0.13
C ALA A 135 5.27 5.86 1.25
N ARG A 136 5.73 5.67 2.49
CA ARG A 136 4.91 5.78 3.69
C ARG A 136 4.85 7.23 4.12
N GLU A 137 3.65 7.80 4.10
CA GLU A 137 3.44 9.20 4.45
C GLU A 137 2.59 9.28 5.71
N PRO A 138 3.15 9.76 6.83
CA PRO A 138 2.35 10.01 8.02
C PRO A 138 1.41 11.18 7.76
N MET A 139 0.14 10.96 8.05
CA MET A 139 -0.96 11.89 7.82
C MET A 139 -1.64 12.22 9.14
N GLU A 140 -2.19 13.41 9.22
CA GLU A 140 -3.11 13.80 10.29
C GLU A 140 -4.37 14.41 9.70
N VAL A 141 -5.52 13.96 10.20
CA VAL A 141 -6.82 14.59 10.00
C VAL A 141 -7.21 15.24 11.32
N ARG A 142 -7.41 16.55 11.31
CA ARG A 142 -7.85 17.32 12.48
C ARG A 142 -9.30 17.76 12.28
N ILE A 143 -10.16 17.43 13.24
CA ILE A 143 -11.57 17.79 13.27
C ILE A 143 -11.79 18.76 14.43
N GLY A 144 -11.87 20.05 14.11
CA GLY A 144 -12.10 21.11 15.08
C GLY A 144 -13.53 21.16 15.61
N THR A 145 -13.73 21.92 16.69
CA THR A 145 -15.07 22.27 17.21
C THR A 145 -15.82 23.22 16.27
N MET A 146 -15.09 23.91 15.41
CA MET A 146 -15.59 24.79 14.35
C MET A 146 -14.74 24.62 13.08
N GLY A 147 -15.27 25.10 11.96
CA GLY A 147 -14.58 25.03 10.67
C GLY A 147 -14.68 23.66 10.01
N ARG A 148 -13.86 23.48 8.97
CA ARG A 148 -13.78 22.26 8.18
C ARG A 148 -12.75 21.29 8.75
N ALA A 149 -12.86 20.02 8.39
CA ALA A 149 -11.82 19.03 8.67
C ALA A 149 -10.54 19.39 7.88
N GLU A 150 -9.39 19.36 8.55
CA GLU A 150 -8.09 19.69 7.97
C GLU A 150 -7.27 18.42 7.77
N VAL A 151 -6.63 18.29 6.61
CA VAL A 151 -5.72 17.19 6.29
C VAL A 151 -4.32 17.74 6.13
N ARG A 152 -3.36 17.18 6.86
CA ARG A 152 -1.94 17.54 6.70
C ARG A 152 -1.05 16.31 6.63
N LYS A 153 -0.01 16.40 5.80
CA LYS A 153 1.11 15.47 5.84
C LYS A 153 2.02 15.88 7.00
N LEU A 154 2.31 14.95 7.90
CA LEU A 154 3.26 15.15 8.97
C LEU A 154 4.70 14.97 8.44
N PRO A 155 5.70 15.62 9.05
CA PRO A 155 7.08 15.27 8.77
C PRO A 155 7.29 13.78 9.06
N ALA A 156 8.01 13.09 8.18
CA ALA A 156 8.41 11.71 8.43
C ALA A 156 9.24 11.69 9.74
N GLU A 157 8.87 10.82 10.68
CA GLU A 157 9.71 10.54 11.85
C GLU A 157 10.94 9.76 11.37
N GLY A 158 11.94 10.50 10.86
CA GLY A 158 13.12 9.93 10.19
C GLY A 158 12.79 9.28 8.84
N PRO A 159 13.82 8.90 8.06
CA PRO A 159 13.62 8.10 6.86
C PRO A 159 13.20 6.69 7.29
N GLY A 160 11.89 6.47 7.48
CA GLY A 160 11.36 5.12 7.49
C GLY A 160 11.64 4.52 6.12
N GLU A 161 12.42 3.44 6.07
CA GLU A 161 12.75 2.80 4.80
C GLU A 161 11.45 2.45 4.06
N PRO A 162 11.37 2.76 2.75
CA PRO A 162 10.18 2.44 1.98
C PRO A 162 9.95 0.93 2.03
N THR A 163 8.81 0.51 2.58
CA THR A 163 8.41 -0.89 2.55
C THR A 163 8.39 -1.35 1.08
N PRO A 164 9.01 -2.48 0.74
CA PRO A 164 9.01 -2.99 -0.62
C PRO A 164 7.59 -3.26 -1.14
N ILE A 165 7.37 -3.01 -2.43
CA ILE A 165 6.07 -3.24 -3.10
C ILE A 165 5.73 -4.74 -3.13
N ASP A 166 6.76 -5.59 -3.18
CA ASP A 166 6.65 -7.05 -3.13
C ASP A 166 7.91 -7.65 -2.48
N ALA A 167 7.85 -8.91 -2.05
CA ALA A 167 8.95 -9.59 -1.36
C ALA A 167 10.23 -9.68 -2.21
N THR A 168 10.10 -9.87 -3.53
CA THR A 168 11.23 -9.92 -4.47
C THR A 168 11.90 -8.54 -4.58
N THR A 169 11.11 -7.47 -4.65
CA THR A 169 11.60 -6.08 -4.56
C THR A 169 12.31 -5.85 -3.22
N GLY A 170 11.82 -6.45 -2.14
CA GLY A 170 12.46 -6.39 -0.82
C GLY A 170 13.82 -7.05 -0.78
N LEU A 171 13.92 -8.26 -1.33
CA LEU A 171 15.18 -8.98 -1.45
C LEU A 171 16.19 -8.20 -2.31
N MET A 172 15.76 -7.68 -3.45
CA MET A 172 16.65 -6.89 -4.32
C MET A 172 17.19 -5.64 -3.62
N ARG A 173 16.36 -4.92 -2.85
CA ARG A 173 16.81 -3.78 -2.04
C ARG A 173 17.78 -4.19 -0.94
N ALA A 174 17.49 -5.28 -0.23
CA ALA A 174 18.38 -5.79 0.81
C ALA A 174 19.76 -6.17 0.23
N LEU A 175 19.79 -6.76 -0.97
CA LEU A 175 21.04 -7.08 -1.68
C LEU A 175 21.82 -5.82 -2.05
N ASP A 176 21.14 -4.79 -2.56
CA ASP A 176 21.77 -3.52 -2.93
C ASP A 176 22.27 -2.75 -1.68
N GLY A 177 21.60 -2.90 -0.53
CA GLY A 177 22.01 -2.33 0.75
C GLY A 177 23.17 -3.08 1.44
N GLY A 178 23.41 -4.34 1.08
CA GLY A 178 24.55 -5.14 1.56
C GLY A 178 24.50 -5.57 3.02
N GLN A 179 23.41 -5.30 3.75
CA GLN A 179 23.28 -5.68 5.15
C GLN A 179 22.86 -7.15 5.30
N ALA A 180 23.75 -7.98 5.84
CA ALA A 180 23.56 -9.43 5.91
C ALA A 180 22.26 -9.87 6.61
N ALA A 181 21.91 -9.23 7.73
CA ALA A 181 20.69 -9.54 8.48
C ALA A 181 19.41 -9.26 7.68
N GLU A 182 19.43 -8.23 6.83
CA GLU A 182 18.28 -7.86 6.01
C GLU A 182 18.11 -8.80 4.82
N ILE A 183 19.22 -9.18 4.19
CA ILE A 183 19.24 -10.15 3.10
C ILE A 183 18.69 -11.49 3.61
N ALA A 184 19.18 -11.98 4.75
CA ALA A 184 18.71 -13.23 5.35
C ALA A 184 17.21 -13.22 5.63
N ARG A 185 16.69 -12.14 6.21
CA ARG A 185 15.26 -11.94 6.45
C ARG A 185 14.46 -11.90 5.14
N ALA A 186 14.96 -11.21 4.12
CA ALA A 186 14.27 -11.07 2.84
C ALA A 186 14.22 -12.40 2.06
N LEU A 187 15.28 -13.21 2.09
CA LEU A 187 15.32 -14.52 1.45
C LEU A 187 14.18 -15.44 1.93
N GLY A 188 13.87 -15.42 3.23
CA GLY A 188 12.78 -16.21 3.81
C GLY A 188 11.37 -15.71 3.50
N SER A 189 11.23 -14.53 2.91
CA SER A 189 9.92 -13.89 2.65
C SER A 189 9.40 -14.05 1.22
N VAL A 190 10.23 -14.52 0.29
CA VAL A 190 9.85 -14.66 -1.13
C VAL A 190 8.96 -15.89 -1.32
N PRO A 191 7.71 -15.75 -1.78
CA PRO A 191 6.78 -16.87 -1.92
C PRO A 191 7.16 -17.79 -3.08
N ARG A 192 6.80 -19.08 -2.95
CA ARG A 192 6.92 -20.10 -4.01
C ARG A 192 5.59 -20.24 -4.77
N PRO A 193 5.60 -20.69 -6.04
CA PRO A 193 6.76 -21.05 -6.87
C PRO A 193 7.55 -19.83 -7.37
N PHE A 194 8.84 -20.01 -7.69
CA PHE A 194 9.70 -18.93 -8.17
C PHE A 194 9.57 -18.72 -9.67
N GLY A 195 9.40 -17.46 -10.09
CA GLY A 195 9.57 -17.05 -11.47
C GLY A 195 11.03 -16.66 -11.76
N ALA A 196 11.29 -16.26 -13.00
CA ALA A 196 12.64 -15.86 -13.44
C ALA A 196 13.22 -14.70 -12.60
N ARG A 197 12.36 -13.77 -12.16
CA ARG A 197 12.77 -12.61 -11.36
C ARG A 197 13.23 -13.03 -9.96
N GLU A 198 12.51 -13.92 -9.32
CA GLU A 198 12.84 -14.46 -8.00
C GLU A 198 14.16 -15.25 -8.09
N LEU A 199 14.29 -16.15 -9.07
CA LEU A 199 15.51 -16.94 -9.29
C LEU A 199 16.73 -16.04 -9.51
N ALA A 200 16.61 -14.95 -10.28
CA ALA A 200 17.69 -13.99 -10.46
C ALA A 200 18.11 -13.31 -9.14
N ALA A 201 17.14 -12.96 -8.27
CA ALA A 201 17.44 -12.39 -6.96
C ALA A 201 18.15 -13.38 -6.03
N PHE A 202 17.71 -14.64 -5.99
CA PHE A 202 18.38 -15.71 -5.24
C PHE A 202 19.79 -16.00 -5.79
N ALA A 203 19.96 -16.03 -7.12
CA ALA A 203 21.27 -16.22 -7.74
C ALA A 203 22.26 -15.09 -7.40
N ARG A 204 21.81 -13.83 -7.36
CA ARG A 204 22.63 -12.71 -6.87
C ARG A 204 23.03 -12.89 -5.41
N ALA A 205 22.13 -13.38 -4.56
CA ALA A 205 22.44 -13.66 -3.16
C ALA A 205 23.46 -14.81 -3.02
N ALA A 206 23.36 -15.85 -3.86
CA ALA A 206 24.23 -17.02 -3.87
C ALA A 206 25.70 -16.71 -4.18
N VAL A 207 25.98 -15.58 -4.82
CA VAL A 207 27.36 -15.17 -5.17
C VAL A 207 27.98 -14.18 -4.18
N LEU A 208 27.27 -13.81 -3.12
CA LEU A 208 27.81 -12.95 -2.06
C LEU A 208 28.95 -13.63 -1.29
N PRO A 209 29.87 -12.86 -0.67
CA PRO A 209 30.97 -13.41 0.13
C PRO A 209 30.52 -14.00 1.47
N ASN A 210 29.25 -13.81 1.87
CA ASN A 210 28.70 -14.35 3.10
C ASN A 210 28.17 -15.77 2.84
N GLU A 211 28.84 -16.78 3.42
CA GLU A 211 28.53 -18.20 3.23
C GLU A 211 27.11 -18.58 3.68
N ASP A 212 26.63 -18.08 4.82
CA ASP A 212 25.29 -18.40 5.33
C ASP A 212 24.20 -17.91 4.38
N ILE A 213 24.35 -16.68 3.85
CA ILE A 213 23.42 -16.12 2.86
C ILE A 213 23.49 -16.91 1.55
N ALA A 214 24.70 -17.22 1.09
CA ALA A 214 24.90 -17.89 -0.18
C ALA A 214 24.30 -19.31 -0.17
N THR A 215 24.61 -20.08 0.87
CA THR A 215 24.07 -21.44 1.05
C THR A 215 22.55 -21.44 1.23
N THR A 216 22.00 -20.51 2.02
CA THR A 216 20.55 -20.34 2.17
C THR A 216 19.88 -20.05 0.82
N ALA A 217 20.47 -19.17 0.02
CA ALA A 217 19.94 -18.83 -1.29
C ALA A 217 19.98 -20.02 -2.26
N LEU A 218 21.09 -20.76 -2.29
CA LEU A 218 21.24 -21.97 -3.10
C LEU A 218 20.17 -23.00 -2.72
N VAL A 219 20.11 -23.40 -1.44
CA VAL A 219 19.13 -24.36 -0.91
C VAL A 219 17.71 -23.95 -1.27
N THR A 220 17.39 -22.66 -1.12
CA THR A 220 16.05 -22.14 -1.38
C THR A 220 15.70 -22.22 -2.86
N MET A 221 16.62 -21.84 -3.75
CA MET A 221 16.43 -21.83 -5.19
C MET A 221 16.29 -23.25 -5.80
N GLY A 222 17.00 -24.23 -5.23
CA GLY A 222 17.00 -25.60 -5.71
C GLY A 222 17.89 -25.82 -6.95
N GLY A 223 17.83 -27.03 -7.51
CA GLY A 223 18.68 -27.48 -8.63
C GLY A 223 17.99 -27.56 -9.99
N SER A 224 16.97 -26.74 -10.25
CA SER A 224 16.28 -26.75 -11.56
C SER A 224 17.17 -26.16 -12.67
N LEU A 225 16.81 -26.41 -13.95
CA LEU A 225 17.56 -25.83 -15.07
C LEU A 225 17.50 -24.29 -15.09
N GLU A 226 16.35 -23.72 -14.73
CA GLU A 226 16.16 -22.28 -14.62
C GLU A 226 17.01 -21.68 -13.49
N ALA A 227 17.08 -22.37 -12.34
CA ALA A 227 17.95 -22.00 -11.22
C ALA A 227 19.44 -22.01 -11.61
N ILE A 228 19.88 -23.06 -12.31
CA ILE A 228 21.25 -23.18 -12.83
C ILE A 228 21.55 -22.06 -13.83
N SER A 229 20.62 -21.74 -14.72
CA SER A 229 20.77 -20.66 -15.70
C SER A 229 20.93 -19.30 -15.01
N ALA A 230 20.07 -18.99 -14.04
CA ALA A 230 20.16 -17.74 -13.28
C ALA A 230 21.48 -17.65 -12.48
N LEU A 231 21.91 -18.76 -11.86
CA LEU A 231 23.16 -18.83 -11.12
C LEU A 231 24.39 -18.61 -12.01
N ARG A 232 24.38 -19.14 -13.23
CA ARG A 232 25.45 -18.93 -14.20
C ARG A 232 25.58 -17.46 -14.56
N GLU A 233 24.47 -16.80 -14.88
CA GLU A 233 24.43 -15.37 -15.19
C GLU A 233 24.96 -14.51 -14.02
N ALA A 234 24.58 -14.84 -12.78
CA ALA A 234 25.11 -14.17 -11.60
C ALA A 234 26.63 -14.39 -11.42
N LEU A 235 27.12 -15.60 -11.70
CA LEU A 235 28.55 -15.94 -11.62
C LEU A 235 29.38 -15.29 -12.73
N ASP A 236 28.82 -15.01 -13.91
CA ASP A 236 29.50 -14.22 -14.95
C ASP A 236 29.80 -12.81 -14.47
N SER A 237 28.95 -12.25 -13.59
CA SER A 237 29.19 -10.97 -12.93
C SER A 237 30.14 -11.05 -11.72
N ALA A 238 30.44 -12.25 -11.24
CA ALA A 238 31.28 -12.50 -10.06
C ALA A 238 32.24 -13.70 -10.26
N PRO A 239 33.14 -13.66 -11.26
CA PRO A 239 33.93 -14.83 -11.67
C PRO A 239 34.86 -15.37 -10.56
N ALA A 240 35.31 -14.50 -9.66
CA ALA A 240 36.14 -14.88 -8.51
C ALA A 240 35.42 -15.83 -7.54
N ARG A 241 34.08 -15.85 -7.53
CA ARG A 241 33.26 -16.71 -6.66
C ARG A 241 32.95 -18.07 -7.28
N ARG A 242 33.25 -18.28 -8.57
CA ARG A 242 32.82 -19.46 -9.33
C ARG A 242 33.30 -20.78 -8.72
N GLY A 243 34.56 -20.85 -8.28
CA GLY A 243 35.12 -22.08 -7.70
C GLY A 243 34.42 -22.48 -6.40
N GLU A 244 34.22 -21.51 -5.51
CA GLU A 244 33.57 -21.70 -4.21
C GLU A 244 32.09 -22.08 -4.36
N VAL A 245 31.33 -21.30 -5.13
CA VAL A 245 29.90 -21.56 -5.38
C VAL A 245 29.69 -22.91 -6.09
N SER A 246 30.58 -23.27 -7.03
CA SER A 246 30.51 -24.58 -7.69
C SER A 246 30.78 -25.72 -6.71
N GLY A 247 31.66 -25.51 -5.72
CA GLY A 247 31.90 -26.46 -4.64
C GLY A 247 30.64 -26.70 -3.79
N TRP A 248 29.98 -25.62 -3.36
CA TRP A 248 28.72 -25.72 -2.62
C TRP A 248 27.61 -26.39 -3.43
N VAL A 249 27.48 -26.07 -4.72
CA VAL A 249 26.50 -26.72 -5.59
C VAL A 249 26.79 -28.21 -5.77
N ALA A 250 28.05 -28.62 -5.84
CA ALA A 250 28.43 -30.02 -5.89
C ALA A 250 28.04 -30.75 -4.60
N GLU A 251 28.25 -30.13 -3.45
CA GLU A 251 27.85 -30.68 -2.14
C GLU A 251 26.32 -30.81 -2.00
N LEU A 252 25.57 -29.79 -2.42
CA LEU A 252 24.11 -29.75 -2.26
C LEU A 252 23.35 -30.59 -3.29
N TYR A 253 23.84 -30.63 -4.54
CA TYR A 253 23.09 -31.17 -5.69
C TYR A 253 23.87 -32.18 -6.54
N GLY A 254 25.14 -32.44 -6.21
CA GLY A 254 26.01 -33.39 -6.91
C GLY A 254 26.81 -32.78 -8.06
N ASP A 255 27.88 -33.49 -8.44
CA ASP A 255 28.87 -33.05 -9.43
C ASP A 255 28.29 -32.76 -10.82
N ALA A 256 27.21 -33.45 -11.21
CA ALA A 256 26.56 -33.25 -12.50
C ALA A 256 25.93 -31.85 -12.60
N VAL A 257 25.30 -31.38 -11.53
CA VAL A 257 24.69 -30.04 -11.45
C VAL A 257 25.78 -28.97 -11.39
N ALA A 258 26.84 -29.21 -10.60
CA ALA A 258 27.99 -28.29 -10.56
C ALA A 258 28.74 -28.21 -11.90
N ALA A 259 28.84 -29.32 -12.65
CA ALA A 259 29.39 -29.32 -14.00
C ALA A 259 28.59 -28.45 -14.96
N ALA A 260 27.26 -28.39 -14.80
CA ALA A 260 26.40 -27.52 -15.60
C ALA A 260 26.65 -26.02 -15.36
N LEU A 261 27.33 -25.61 -14.28
CA LEU A 261 27.72 -24.21 -14.09
C LEU A 261 28.98 -23.81 -14.87
N ARG A 262 29.73 -24.78 -15.42
CA ARG A 262 30.98 -24.55 -16.14
C ARG A 262 30.81 -24.40 -17.66
N GLY A 263 29.71 -24.93 -18.21
CA GLY A 263 29.36 -24.78 -19.62
C GLY A 263 28.70 -23.44 -19.90
#